data_AF-A0A9E3MHD1-F1
#
_entry.id   AF-A0A9E3MHD1-F1
#
_cell.length_a   1.000
_cell.length_b   1.000
_cell.length_c   1.000
_cell.angle_alpha   90.00
_cell.angle_beta   90.00
_cell.angle_gamma   90.00
#
_symmetry.space_group_name_H-M   'P 1'
#
loop_
_entity.id
_entity.type
_entity.pdbx_description
1 polymer ?
#
loop_
_entity_poly.entity_id
_entity_poly.type
_entity_poly.pdbx_seq_one_letter_code
_entity_poly.pdbx_strand_id
1 'polypeptide(L)'
;MPVEPDAPADVEAAENEPVDVSPDADAIEQELVPTDDADELRELAALDGTDVPAQLADDVDEAHADDALAAEGVELAEAAAKLPDDDAPAITLIPPPAPDPVFSHLPQVWVLELSSFQLDEVQDFHPAAATVLNITQDHLDWHGSMQAYAAAKARIFGTGPMPGTVMVINRDDPAVEAMIPPPVTVKPTRRGERAKLVHRRVVRFGLDAPREPGDFGLVEEAGMAWLVRAMELDPTIKRKPGDEVDLVIQRLMPADALRIRGRHNASNALAALALASSVGIPLAPMLHGLREYRGEPHRVEPIGMIGQVEFFDDSKGTNVGATVAALNGLGQDRAPARLVVILGGDGKGQDFAPLAEPLRRHARAAATIGKDAEPLEAVLRTAGVPSQRFATLEEATRWAHAQAQGSDAVLLSPACASLDMFRDYKHRADVFVATVHAIADDAGEVLAP
;
A
#
# COMPACT_ATOMS: atom_id res chain seq x y z
N MET A 1 -28.73 11.28 -55.27
CA MET A 1 -29.08 10.07 -56.05
C MET A 1 -27.88 9.13 -56.03
N PRO A 2 -28.12 7.82 -55.88
CA PRO A 2 -27.13 6.80 -55.55
C PRO A 2 -26.43 6.26 -56.80
N VAL A 3 -25.20 5.77 -56.67
CA VAL A 3 -24.66 4.68 -57.52
C VAL A 3 -23.60 3.91 -56.70
N GLU A 4 -23.97 2.74 -56.20
CA GLU A 4 -23.09 1.56 -56.04
C GLU A 4 -23.13 0.75 -57.35
N PRO A 5 -22.38 -0.36 -57.53
CA PRO A 5 -21.02 -0.74 -57.09
C PRO A 5 -20.20 -1.31 -58.29
N ASP A 6 -18.92 -1.68 -58.09
CA ASP A 6 -18.38 -2.94 -58.68
C ASP A 6 -16.99 -3.31 -58.11
N ALA A 7 -16.82 -4.60 -57.86
CA ALA A 7 -15.57 -5.34 -57.67
C ALA A 7 -15.64 -6.56 -58.64
N PRO A 8 -14.67 -7.50 -58.75
CA PRO A 8 -13.25 -7.54 -58.36
C PRO A 8 -12.35 -8.01 -59.55
N ALA A 9 -11.05 -8.23 -59.31
CA ALA A 9 -10.22 -9.10 -60.15
C ALA A 9 -9.19 -9.86 -59.30
N ASP A 10 -9.14 -11.18 -59.57
CA ASP A 10 -8.45 -12.27 -58.87
C ASP A 10 -6.93 -12.39 -59.15
N VAL A 11 -6.35 -13.44 -58.53
CA VAL A 11 -5.18 -14.26 -58.94
C VAL A 11 -3.87 -13.86 -58.22
N GLU A 12 -3.10 -14.69 -57.48
CA GLU A 12 -2.96 -16.16 -57.41
C GLU A 12 -2.29 -16.57 -56.07
N ALA A 13 -2.54 -17.82 -55.65
CA ALA A 13 -1.91 -18.50 -54.53
C ALA A 13 -0.55 -19.10 -54.91
N ALA A 14 0.38 -19.13 -53.95
CA ALA A 14 1.54 -20.03 -53.98
C ALA A 14 1.66 -20.72 -52.61
N GLU A 15 1.48 -22.04 -52.65
CA GLU A 15 1.69 -23.00 -51.58
C GLU A 15 3.19 -23.10 -51.25
N ASN A 16 3.52 -23.33 -49.96
CA ASN A 16 4.67 -24.16 -49.62
C ASN A 16 4.48 -24.82 -48.23
N GLU A 17 4.77 -26.12 -48.22
CA GLU A 17 4.55 -27.13 -47.18
C GLU A 17 5.40 -26.95 -45.90
N PRO A 18 5.05 -27.67 -44.80
CA PRO A 18 5.66 -27.50 -43.49
C PRO A 18 6.94 -28.32 -43.33
N VAL A 19 7.90 -27.79 -42.57
CA VAL A 19 9.09 -28.53 -42.12
C VAL A 19 8.99 -28.76 -40.61
N ASP A 20 8.74 -30.01 -40.25
CA ASP A 20 8.87 -30.57 -38.91
C ASP A 20 10.33 -30.99 -38.68
N VAL A 21 10.99 -30.44 -37.65
CA VAL A 21 12.15 -31.06 -37.02
C VAL A 21 12.21 -30.64 -35.54
N SER A 22 11.76 -31.52 -34.65
CA SER A 22 12.30 -31.65 -33.28
C SER A 22 13.73 -32.23 -33.37
N PRO A 23 14.67 -31.82 -32.48
CA PRO A 23 15.03 -32.78 -31.42
C PRO A 23 15.40 -32.16 -30.05
N ASP A 24 15.00 -32.92 -29.03
CA ASP A 24 15.71 -33.30 -27.81
C ASP A 24 16.39 -32.28 -26.89
N ALA A 25 15.88 -32.31 -25.65
CA ALA A 25 16.59 -32.03 -24.43
C ALA A 25 17.68 -33.10 -24.18
N ASP A 26 18.91 -32.67 -23.90
CA ASP A 26 19.70 -33.10 -22.74
C ASP A 26 21.10 -32.46 -22.74
N ALA A 27 21.51 -32.05 -21.53
CA ALA A 27 22.88 -31.74 -21.08
C ALA A 27 23.63 -30.55 -21.70
N ILE A 28 23.92 -29.55 -20.86
CA ILE A 28 25.29 -29.16 -20.45
C ILE A 28 25.13 -28.44 -19.09
N GLU A 29 25.41 -29.18 -18.01
CA GLU A 29 25.88 -28.63 -16.75
C GLU A 29 27.35 -28.23 -16.97
N GLN A 30 27.69 -26.96 -16.73
CA GLN A 30 29.08 -26.57 -16.45
C GLN A 30 29.10 -25.62 -15.25
N GLU A 31 29.75 -26.14 -14.20
CA GLU A 31 30.16 -25.44 -12.99
C GLU A 31 30.86 -24.12 -13.30
N LEU A 32 30.41 -23.04 -12.66
CA LEU A 32 31.21 -21.84 -12.44
C LEU A 32 31.63 -21.82 -10.96
N VAL A 33 32.90 -22.15 -10.76
CA VAL A 33 33.65 -22.00 -9.51
C VAL A 33 33.68 -20.52 -9.12
N PRO A 34 33.38 -20.12 -7.86
CA PRO A 34 33.61 -18.75 -7.40
C PRO A 34 35.11 -18.54 -7.18
N THR A 35 35.68 -17.54 -7.84
CA THR A 35 37.03 -17.04 -7.54
C THR A 35 36.99 -16.10 -6.34
N ASP A 36 37.93 -16.32 -5.40
CA ASP A 36 38.16 -15.56 -4.17
C ASP A 36 38.27 -14.04 -4.39
N ASP A 37 37.36 -13.27 -3.81
CA ASP A 37 37.50 -11.82 -3.52
C ASP A 37 37.59 -11.60 -2.00
N ALA A 38 38.47 -12.35 -1.33
CA ALA A 38 38.69 -12.27 0.12
C ALA A 38 39.75 -11.21 0.54
N ASP A 39 40.37 -10.51 -0.42
CA ASP A 39 41.49 -9.58 -0.12
C ASP A 39 41.11 -8.09 -0.15
N GLU A 40 39.91 -7.69 -0.60
CA GLU A 40 39.49 -6.27 -0.54
C GLU A 40 38.84 -5.85 0.80
N LEU A 41 38.53 -6.79 1.70
CA LEU A 41 37.90 -6.49 3.00
C LEU A 41 38.89 -6.31 4.17
N ARG A 42 40.21 -6.46 3.93
CA ARG A 42 41.23 -6.35 4.99
C ARG A 42 41.90 -4.98 5.14
N GLU A 43 41.70 -4.04 4.21
CA GLU A 43 42.31 -2.70 4.29
C GLU A 43 41.46 -1.63 4.99
N LEU A 44 40.23 -1.94 5.42
CA LEU A 44 39.35 -0.97 6.10
C LEU A 44 39.32 -1.08 7.64
N ALA A 45 40.05 -2.03 8.23
CA ALA A 45 40.06 -2.27 9.69
C ALA A 45 41.29 -1.66 10.42
N ALA A 46 42.06 -0.80 9.77
CA ALA A 46 43.33 -0.30 10.29
C ALA A 46 43.41 1.23 10.38
N LEU A 47 42.33 1.93 10.73
CA LEU A 47 42.38 3.34 11.13
C LEU A 47 41.23 3.64 12.10
N ASP A 48 41.47 3.43 13.39
CA ASP A 48 40.97 4.29 14.47
C ASP A 48 41.60 3.85 15.79
N GLY A 49 42.70 4.52 16.13
CA GLY A 49 43.26 4.51 17.47
C GLY A 49 42.90 5.81 18.16
N THR A 50 42.12 5.73 19.23
CA THR A 50 42.11 6.76 20.29
C THR A 50 41.89 6.10 21.65
N ASP A 51 42.89 6.28 22.51
CA ASP A 51 42.96 5.92 23.91
C ASP A 51 41.86 6.55 24.77
N VAL A 52 41.32 5.79 25.73
CA VAL A 52 40.71 6.33 26.94
C VAL A 52 41.26 5.54 28.14
N PRO A 53 41.87 6.19 29.16
CA PRO A 53 42.50 5.49 30.26
C PRO A 53 41.49 5.10 31.35
N ALA A 54 41.70 3.92 31.91
CA ALA A 54 41.06 3.42 33.11
C ALA A 54 41.75 3.97 34.38
N GLN A 55 40.99 3.95 35.48
CA GLN A 55 41.34 4.05 36.90
C GLN A 55 40.98 5.37 37.62
N LEU A 56 39.99 5.26 38.50
CA LEU A 56 40.11 5.57 39.94
C LEU A 56 38.97 4.85 40.68
N ALA A 57 39.37 4.04 41.67
CA ALA A 57 38.50 3.39 42.64
C ALA A 57 38.66 4.07 44.02
N ASP A 58 37.66 3.80 44.87
CA ASP A 58 37.54 4.05 46.32
C ASP A 58 37.28 5.53 46.71
N ASP A 59 36.29 5.91 47.53
CA ASP A 59 35.87 5.34 48.83
C ASP A 59 34.56 6.02 49.37
N VAL A 60 33.78 5.29 50.21
CA VAL A 60 32.70 5.69 51.19
C VAL A 60 31.43 6.43 50.69
N ASP A 61 30.18 6.08 51.05
CA ASP A 61 29.62 5.70 52.35
C ASP A 61 28.24 5.00 52.22
N GLU A 62 27.99 3.97 53.02
CA GLU A 62 26.70 3.27 53.19
C GLU A 62 25.87 3.95 54.27
N ALA A 63 24.65 4.42 53.96
CA ALA A 63 23.59 4.60 54.96
C ALA A 63 22.18 4.82 54.36
N HIS A 64 21.29 3.87 54.64
CA HIS A 64 19.85 4.00 54.92
C HIS A 64 18.88 4.56 53.86
N ALA A 65 18.12 3.66 53.22
CA ALA A 65 16.70 3.88 52.85
C ALA A 65 15.96 2.57 52.49
N ASP A 66 16.04 1.53 53.34
CA ASP A 66 15.12 0.37 53.30
C ASP A 66 14.14 0.50 54.46
N ASP A 67 13.03 1.23 54.29
CA ASP A 67 11.83 1.08 55.14
C ASP A 67 10.54 1.76 54.63
N ALA A 68 10.38 1.97 53.31
CA ALA A 68 9.19 2.65 52.76
C ALA A 68 8.32 1.83 51.79
N LEU A 69 8.69 0.58 51.47
CA LEU A 69 7.97 -0.24 50.47
C LEU A 69 7.19 -1.43 51.06
N ALA A 70 7.17 -1.60 52.38
CA ALA A 70 6.46 -2.70 53.04
C ALA A 70 5.06 -2.31 53.56
N ALA A 71 4.69 -1.02 53.57
CA ALA A 71 3.44 -0.55 54.18
C ALA A 71 2.23 -0.47 53.23
N GLU A 72 2.43 -0.37 51.91
CA GLU A 72 1.32 -0.31 50.93
C GLU A 72 0.80 -1.70 50.52
N GLY A 73 1.53 -2.77 50.83
CA GLY A 73 1.15 -4.15 50.48
C GLY A 73 0.15 -4.81 51.44
N VAL A 74 -0.18 -4.18 52.57
CA VAL A 74 -1.00 -4.80 53.63
C VAL A 74 -2.44 -4.28 53.65
N GLU A 75 -2.73 -3.07 53.16
CA GLU A 75 -4.11 -2.53 53.15
C GLU A 75 -4.98 -2.98 51.97
N LEU A 76 -4.40 -3.60 50.93
CA LEU A 76 -5.17 -4.17 49.81
C LEU A 76 -5.71 -5.58 50.07
N ALA A 77 -5.26 -6.25 51.14
CA ALA A 77 -5.65 -7.63 51.45
C ALA A 77 -6.95 -7.75 52.28
N GLU A 78 -7.44 -6.68 52.91
CA GLU A 78 -8.64 -6.73 53.78
C GLU A 78 -9.93 -6.17 53.17
N ALA A 79 -9.90 -5.65 51.93
CA ALA A 79 -11.10 -5.15 51.25
C ALA A 79 -11.86 -6.23 50.43
N ALA A 80 -11.41 -7.48 50.42
CA ALA A 80 -11.96 -8.55 49.59
C ALA A 80 -13.04 -9.44 50.27
N ALA A 81 -13.67 -8.96 51.35
CA ALA A 81 -14.71 -9.71 52.07
C ALA A 81 -16.09 -9.03 51.96
N LYS A 82 -16.68 -9.04 50.76
CA LYS A 82 -18.14 -8.93 50.55
C LYS A 82 -18.47 -9.42 49.13
N LEU A 83 -18.93 -10.66 49.03
CA LEU A 83 -19.55 -11.22 47.83
C LEU A 83 -20.95 -10.60 47.63
N PRO A 84 -21.28 -10.04 46.45
CA PRO A 84 -22.66 -9.84 46.03
C PRO A 84 -23.18 -11.09 45.29
N ASP A 85 -24.51 -11.17 45.23
CA ASP A 85 -25.35 -12.28 44.73
C ASP A 85 -24.93 -12.96 43.41
N ASP A 86 -25.31 -14.24 43.33
CA ASP A 86 -24.97 -15.30 42.35
C ASP A 86 -25.59 -15.12 40.94
N ASP A 87 -25.81 -13.88 40.48
CA ASP A 87 -26.44 -13.58 39.17
C ASP A 87 -25.69 -12.50 38.35
N ALA A 88 -24.39 -12.29 38.62
CA ALA A 88 -23.56 -11.41 37.81
C ALA A 88 -23.01 -12.15 36.57
N PRO A 89 -23.10 -11.57 35.35
CA PRO A 89 -22.52 -12.18 34.16
C PRO A 89 -21.02 -12.35 34.32
N ALA A 90 -20.50 -13.51 33.90
CA ALA A 90 -19.08 -13.84 34.00
C ALA A 90 -18.23 -12.71 33.40
N ILE A 91 -17.32 -12.16 34.20
CA ILE A 91 -16.35 -11.18 33.73
C ILE A 91 -15.42 -11.91 32.76
N THR A 92 -15.61 -11.71 31.46
CA THR A 92 -14.67 -12.19 30.44
C THR A 92 -13.40 -11.36 30.56
N LEU A 93 -12.40 -11.89 31.27
CA LEU A 93 -11.06 -11.32 31.29
C LEU A 93 -10.50 -11.39 29.88
N ILE A 94 -10.33 -10.23 29.24
CA ILE A 94 -9.61 -10.14 27.98
C ILE A 94 -8.17 -10.60 28.29
N PRO A 95 -7.67 -11.67 27.64
CA PRO A 95 -6.30 -12.11 27.88
C PRO A 95 -5.35 -10.95 27.57
N PRO A 96 -4.29 -10.76 28.37
CA PRO A 96 -3.30 -9.74 28.06
C PRO A 96 -2.78 -9.96 26.63
N PRO A 97 -2.47 -8.87 25.90
CA PRO A 97 -1.91 -8.99 24.56
C PRO A 97 -0.70 -9.92 24.60
N ALA A 98 -0.55 -10.73 23.55
CA ALA A 98 0.61 -11.60 23.44
C ALA A 98 1.88 -10.75 23.60
N PRO A 99 2.88 -11.21 24.39
CA PRO A 99 4.12 -10.47 24.52
C PRO A 99 4.75 -10.29 23.14
N ASP A 100 5.38 -9.13 22.93
CA ASP A 100 6.10 -8.87 21.68
C ASP A 100 7.11 -9.99 21.41
N PRO A 101 7.25 -10.41 20.14
CA PRO A 101 8.21 -11.46 19.79
C PRO A 101 9.62 -11.05 20.22
N VAL A 102 10.22 -11.84 21.10
CA VAL A 102 11.62 -11.69 21.48
C VAL A 102 12.48 -12.35 20.42
N PHE A 103 13.08 -11.54 19.55
CA PHE A 103 14.01 -12.05 18.54
C PHE A 103 15.39 -12.26 19.17
N SER A 104 15.95 -13.47 19.05
CA SER A 104 17.31 -13.77 19.52
C SER A 104 18.40 -13.10 18.69
N HIS A 105 18.05 -12.63 17.49
CA HIS A 105 18.91 -11.91 16.55
C HIS A 105 18.14 -10.77 15.91
N LEU A 106 18.84 -9.70 15.50
CA LEU A 106 18.22 -8.65 14.71
C LEU A 106 17.78 -9.19 13.35
N PRO A 107 16.66 -8.70 12.80
CA PRO A 107 16.22 -9.12 11.47
C PRO A 107 17.20 -8.62 10.40
N GLN A 108 17.34 -9.41 9.33
CA GLN A 108 18.20 -9.07 8.19
C GLN A 108 17.64 -7.91 7.35
N VAL A 109 16.32 -7.74 7.36
CA VAL A 109 15.59 -6.72 6.60
C VAL A 109 14.50 -6.13 7.47
N TRP A 110 14.35 -4.82 7.43
CA TRP A 110 13.24 -4.08 8.03
C TRP A 110 12.33 -3.56 6.91
N VAL A 111 11.04 -3.85 7.00
CA VAL A 111 10.02 -3.28 6.11
C VAL A 111 9.15 -2.37 6.95
N LEU A 112 9.18 -1.07 6.64
CA LEU A 112 8.53 -0.04 7.45
C LEU A 112 7.47 0.69 6.62
N GLU A 113 6.24 0.72 7.12
CA GLU A 113 5.21 1.66 6.67
C GLU A 113 5.37 2.96 7.48
N LEU A 114 5.53 4.10 6.80
CA LEU A 114 5.77 5.39 7.43
C LEU A 114 4.73 6.42 6.99
N SER A 115 4.09 7.04 7.97
CA SER A 115 3.15 8.14 7.78
C SER A 115 3.87 9.46 7.47
N SER A 116 3.14 10.42 6.91
CA SER A 116 3.68 11.78 6.72
C SER A 116 4.06 12.45 8.04
N PHE A 117 3.34 12.16 9.14
CA PHE A 117 3.64 12.72 10.47
C PHE A 117 4.97 12.22 11.00
N GLN A 118 5.23 10.91 10.89
CA GLN A 118 6.52 10.34 11.30
C GLN A 118 7.66 10.92 10.47
N LEU A 119 7.44 11.17 9.18
CA LEU A 119 8.46 11.68 8.28
C LEU A 119 8.66 13.20 8.38
N ASP A 120 7.73 13.96 8.96
CA ASP A 120 7.73 15.42 8.85
C ASP A 120 8.97 16.09 9.47
N GLU A 121 9.47 15.54 10.57
CA GLU A 121 10.66 16.05 11.25
C GLU A 121 11.87 15.10 11.15
N VAL A 122 11.74 14.01 10.39
CA VAL A 122 12.82 13.05 10.24
C VAL A 122 14.00 13.67 9.50
N GLN A 123 15.17 13.53 10.10
CA GLN A 123 16.47 13.88 9.55
C GLN A 123 17.33 12.63 9.48
N ASP A 124 18.27 12.59 8.53
CA ASP A 124 19.27 11.51 8.41
C ASP A 124 18.71 10.08 8.31
N PHE A 125 17.50 9.94 7.74
CA PHE A 125 16.90 8.65 7.46
C PHE A 125 17.30 8.14 6.07
N HIS A 126 18.03 7.04 6.04
CA HIS A 126 18.63 6.48 4.82
C HIS A 126 18.28 4.99 4.65
N PRO A 127 17.04 4.67 4.26
CA PRO A 127 16.68 3.28 3.94
C PRO A 127 17.41 2.82 2.68
N ALA A 128 17.63 1.51 2.53
CA ALA A 128 18.28 0.96 1.34
C ALA A 128 17.47 1.20 0.05
N ALA A 129 16.15 1.09 0.14
CA ALA A 129 15.20 1.50 -0.89
C ALA A 129 13.96 2.10 -0.23
N ALA A 130 13.35 3.10 -0.87
CA ALA A 130 12.12 3.73 -0.38
C ALA A 130 11.19 4.06 -1.53
N THR A 131 9.90 4.20 -1.22
CA THR A 131 8.89 4.63 -2.19
C THR A 131 7.88 5.58 -1.55
N VAL A 132 7.34 6.46 -2.36
CA VAL A 132 6.04 7.09 -2.12
C VAL A 132 5.10 6.53 -3.18
N LEU A 133 4.06 5.81 -2.78
CA LEU A 133 3.20 5.10 -3.72
C LEU A 133 2.36 6.05 -4.58
N ASN A 134 1.86 7.14 -3.99
CA ASN A 134 1.09 8.20 -4.63
C ASN A 134 0.95 9.39 -3.67
N ILE A 135 0.50 10.52 -4.20
CA ILE A 135 0.16 11.75 -3.47
C ILE A 135 -1.24 12.19 -3.89
N THR A 136 -2.19 12.02 -2.97
CA THR A 136 -3.54 12.59 -3.04
C THR A 136 -3.82 13.42 -1.80
N GLN A 137 -4.90 14.22 -1.81
CA GLN A 137 -5.26 15.03 -0.64
C GLN A 137 -5.48 14.15 0.59
N ASP A 138 -4.73 14.45 1.65
CA ASP A 138 -4.90 13.88 2.97
C ASP A 138 -4.19 14.79 4.00
N HIS A 139 -4.64 14.75 5.25
CA HIS A 139 -4.02 15.46 6.38
C HIS A 139 -3.73 16.96 6.13
N LEU A 140 -4.59 17.65 5.39
CA LEU A 140 -4.41 19.07 5.05
C LEU A 140 -4.66 19.99 6.25
N ASP A 141 -5.44 19.52 7.20
CA ASP A 141 -5.63 20.13 8.52
C ASP A 141 -4.31 20.28 9.31
N TRP A 142 -3.38 19.33 9.19
CA TRP A 142 -2.06 19.39 9.83
C TRP A 142 -1.01 20.06 8.96
N HIS A 143 -0.86 19.59 7.72
CA HIS A 143 0.21 20.04 6.81
C HIS A 143 -0.08 21.42 6.21
N GLY A 144 -1.33 21.89 6.26
CA GLY A 144 -1.78 23.18 5.73
C GLY A 144 -1.85 23.27 4.20
N SER A 145 -1.04 22.50 3.47
CA SER A 145 -1.02 22.46 2.00
C SER A 145 -0.56 21.11 1.47
N MET A 146 -0.96 20.82 0.22
CA MET A 146 -0.47 19.63 -0.50
C MET A 146 1.04 19.63 -0.69
N GLN A 147 1.65 20.80 -0.88
CA GLN A 147 3.09 20.94 -1.06
C GLN A 147 3.84 20.54 0.20
N ALA A 148 3.38 20.98 1.37
CA ALA A 148 3.97 20.60 2.65
C ALA A 148 3.79 19.09 2.93
N TYR A 149 2.59 18.55 2.69
CA TYR A 149 2.32 17.11 2.82
C TYR A 149 3.22 16.25 1.93
N ALA A 150 3.37 16.63 0.65
CA ALA A 150 4.25 15.94 -0.29
C ALA A 150 5.73 16.06 0.13
N ALA A 151 6.16 17.23 0.58
CA ALA A 151 7.52 17.44 1.08
C ALA A 151 7.81 16.58 2.32
N ALA A 152 6.83 16.42 3.22
CA ALA A 152 6.96 15.52 4.37
C ALA A 152 7.16 14.08 3.94
N LYS A 153 6.37 13.58 2.99
CA LYS A 153 6.55 12.22 2.46
C LYS A 153 7.86 12.04 1.71
N ALA A 154 8.32 13.04 0.97
CA ALA A 154 9.56 12.98 0.20
C ALA A 154 10.81 12.78 1.08
N ARG A 155 10.74 13.11 2.38
CA ARG A 155 11.83 12.85 3.34
C ARG A 155 12.16 11.36 3.49
N ILE A 156 11.26 10.45 3.11
CA ILE A 156 11.52 9.01 3.10
C ILE A 156 12.74 8.62 2.23
N PHE A 157 13.06 9.44 1.22
CA PHE A 157 14.20 9.19 0.33
C PHE A 157 15.54 9.62 0.91
N GLY A 158 15.54 10.33 2.05
CA GLY A 158 16.74 10.84 2.72
C GLY A 158 17.54 11.87 1.92
N THR A 159 18.43 12.57 2.61
CA THR A 159 19.28 13.62 2.02
C THR A 159 20.71 13.14 1.84
N GLY A 160 21.13 12.81 0.62
CA GLY A 160 22.55 12.49 0.38
C GLY A 160 22.83 11.61 -0.84
N PRO A 161 24.01 11.71 -1.46
CA PRO A 161 24.31 10.94 -2.66
C PRO A 161 24.81 9.51 -2.41
N MET A 162 25.36 9.13 -1.24
CA MET A 162 26.00 7.80 -1.05
C MET A 162 26.10 7.26 0.41
N PRO A 163 25.94 5.92 0.62
CA PRO A 163 25.19 5.02 -0.25
C PRO A 163 23.73 5.49 -0.23
N GLY A 164 23.30 6.11 -1.34
CA GLY A 164 22.02 6.80 -1.39
C GLY A 164 20.89 5.80 -1.53
N THR A 165 19.80 6.04 -0.80
CA THR A 165 18.53 5.31 -0.94
C THR A 165 18.13 5.19 -2.41
N VAL A 166 17.84 3.96 -2.84
CA VAL A 166 17.19 3.72 -4.14
C VAL A 166 15.78 4.28 -4.09
N MET A 167 15.50 5.25 -4.96
CA MET A 167 14.18 5.87 -5.05
C MET A 167 13.31 5.03 -5.97
N VAL A 168 12.33 4.33 -5.40
CA VAL A 168 11.29 3.62 -6.16
C VAL A 168 10.12 4.57 -6.40
N ILE A 169 9.95 5.02 -7.64
CA ILE A 169 9.08 6.15 -8.00
C ILE A 169 7.86 5.67 -8.79
N ASN A 170 6.67 6.13 -8.39
CA ASN A 170 5.47 5.94 -9.19
C ASN A 170 5.47 6.94 -10.36
N ARG A 171 5.62 6.44 -11.58
CA ARG A 171 5.66 7.27 -12.80
C ARG A 171 4.28 7.73 -13.28
N ASP A 172 3.21 7.14 -12.75
CA ASP A 172 1.84 7.55 -13.06
C ASP A 172 1.39 8.75 -12.20
N ASP A 173 2.15 9.07 -11.15
CA ASP A 173 1.87 10.19 -10.26
C ASP A 173 2.90 11.33 -10.46
N PRO A 174 2.53 12.44 -11.13
CA PRO A 174 3.44 13.54 -11.40
C PRO A 174 4.03 14.19 -10.14
N ALA A 175 3.32 14.17 -9.01
CA ALA A 175 3.83 14.74 -7.76
C ALA A 175 4.91 13.85 -7.15
N VAL A 176 4.80 12.53 -7.29
CA VAL A 176 5.84 11.58 -6.90
C VAL A 176 7.03 11.63 -7.86
N GLU A 177 6.80 11.68 -9.17
CA GLU A 177 7.89 11.82 -10.17
C GLU A 177 8.71 13.11 -9.92
N ALA A 178 8.05 14.20 -9.52
CA ALA A 178 8.70 15.45 -9.16
C ALA A 178 9.54 15.40 -7.86
N MET A 179 9.46 14.32 -7.08
CA MET A 179 10.30 14.14 -5.89
C MET A 179 11.75 13.77 -6.23
N ILE A 180 12.04 13.37 -7.47
CA ILE A 180 13.41 13.09 -7.92
C ILE A 180 14.20 14.41 -7.88
N PRO A 181 15.25 14.52 -7.04
CA PRO A 181 16.00 15.76 -6.93
C PRO A 181 16.86 15.97 -8.18
N PRO A 182 17.17 17.23 -8.53
CA PRO A 182 18.14 17.52 -9.57
C PRO A 182 19.50 16.93 -9.20
N PRO A 183 20.31 16.55 -10.20
CA PRO A 183 21.61 15.96 -9.93
C PRO A 183 22.56 16.95 -9.25
N VAL A 184 23.38 16.45 -8.33
CA VAL A 184 24.29 17.26 -7.52
C VAL A 184 25.69 17.26 -8.15
N THR A 185 26.31 18.43 -8.23
CA THR A 185 27.69 18.55 -8.71
C THR A 185 28.65 18.32 -7.55
N VAL A 186 29.40 17.22 -7.60
CA VAL A 186 30.44 16.90 -6.62
C VAL A 186 31.77 17.50 -7.08
N LYS A 187 32.38 18.34 -6.24
CA LYS A 187 33.68 18.95 -6.52
C LYS A 187 34.77 17.88 -6.55
N PRO A 188 35.76 18.02 -7.47
CA PRO A 188 36.89 17.10 -7.53
C PRO A 188 37.68 17.15 -6.23
N THR A 189 38.04 15.98 -5.69
CA THR A 189 38.87 15.85 -4.49
C THR A 189 40.35 15.89 -4.84
N ARG A 190 40.73 15.58 -6.08
CA ARG A 190 42.11 15.65 -6.57
C ARG A 190 42.31 16.74 -7.62
N ARG A 191 43.48 17.36 -7.60
CA ARG A 191 43.90 18.39 -8.56
C ARG A 191 43.99 17.78 -9.97
N GLY A 192 43.11 18.19 -10.87
CA GLY A 192 43.04 17.71 -12.26
C GLY A 192 41.78 16.90 -12.57
N GLU A 193 41.01 16.49 -11.57
CA GLU A 193 39.70 15.86 -11.78
C GLU A 193 38.63 16.91 -12.14
N ARG A 194 37.65 16.51 -12.96
CA ARG A 194 36.48 17.34 -13.28
C ARG A 194 35.40 17.12 -12.24
N ALA A 195 34.62 18.16 -11.99
CA ALA A 195 33.41 18.03 -11.18
C ALA A 195 32.47 16.99 -11.83
N LYS A 196 31.98 16.06 -11.01
CA LYS A 196 31.11 14.97 -11.47
C LYS A 196 29.66 15.31 -11.13
N LEU A 197 28.78 15.20 -12.11
CA LEU A 197 27.35 15.27 -11.90
C LEU A 197 26.86 13.91 -11.40
N VAL A 198 26.27 13.88 -10.21
CA VAL A 198 25.79 12.65 -9.55
C VAL A 198 24.28 12.68 -9.48
N HIS A 199 23.65 11.70 -10.12
CA HIS A 199 22.21 11.47 -10.06
C HIS A 199 21.87 10.54 -8.89
N ARG A 200 20.67 10.67 -8.34
CA ARG A 200 20.11 9.65 -7.45
C ARG A 200 19.85 8.38 -8.25
N ARG A 201 19.98 7.23 -7.58
CA ARG A 201 19.55 5.94 -8.15
C ARG A 201 18.03 5.85 -8.08
N VAL A 202 17.39 5.74 -9.24
CA VAL A 202 15.93 5.70 -9.40
C VAL A 202 15.54 4.40 -10.08
N VAL A 203 14.44 3.80 -9.64
CA VAL A 203 13.72 2.71 -10.31
C VAL A 203 12.26 3.13 -10.37
N ARG A 204 11.61 3.02 -11.53
CA ARG A 204 10.20 3.42 -11.66
C ARG A 204 9.27 2.22 -11.74
N PHE A 205 8.03 2.42 -11.30
CA PHE A 205 6.92 1.52 -11.55
C PHE A 205 5.72 2.31 -12.07
N GLY A 206 4.89 1.68 -12.92
CA GLY A 206 3.66 2.29 -13.44
C GLY A 206 2.74 1.29 -14.14
N LEU A 207 1.61 1.77 -14.63
CA LEU A 207 0.56 0.98 -15.30
C LEU A 207 0.71 0.95 -16.83
N ASP A 208 1.72 1.61 -17.38
CA ASP A 208 2.16 1.50 -18.76
C ASP A 208 3.53 0.78 -18.85
N ALA A 209 4.00 0.55 -20.07
CA ALA A 209 5.23 -0.20 -20.31
C ALA A 209 6.47 0.50 -19.70
N PRO A 210 7.40 -0.24 -19.06
CA PRO A 210 8.61 0.33 -18.47
C PRO A 210 9.51 0.99 -19.54
N ARG A 211 10.23 2.05 -19.16
CA ARG A 211 10.94 2.93 -20.10
C ARG A 211 12.46 2.91 -19.95
N GLU A 212 12.96 2.54 -18.77
CA GLU A 212 14.39 2.45 -18.49
C GLU A 212 14.76 1.07 -17.93
N PRO A 213 16.01 0.60 -18.08
CA PRO A 213 16.44 -0.64 -17.46
C PRO A 213 16.23 -0.64 -15.95
N GLY A 214 15.63 -1.71 -15.43
CA GLY A 214 15.27 -1.85 -14.03
C GLY A 214 13.84 -1.41 -13.71
N ASP A 215 13.19 -0.64 -14.57
CA ASP A 215 11.80 -0.22 -14.37
C ASP A 215 10.83 -1.39 -14.44
N PHE A 216 9.73 -1.25 -13.70
CA PHE A 216 8.61 -2.18 -13.65
C PHE A 216 7.38 -1.55 -14.30
N GLY A 217 6.55 -2.36 -14.94
CA GLY A 217 5.34 -1.84 -15.58
C GLY A 217 4.33 -2.91 -15.97
N LEU A 218 3.32 -2.48 -16.73
CA LEU A 218 2.36 -3.38 -17.38
C LEU A 218 2.54 -3.37 -18.89
N VAL A 219 2.40 -4.55 -19.49
CA VAL A 219 2.29 -4.71 -20.95
C VAL A 219 1.05 -5.55 -21.24
N GLU A 220 0.19 -5.07 -22.14
CA GLU A 220 -0.92 -5.85 -22.67
C GLU A 220 -0.44 -6.69 -23.85
N GLU A 221 -0.60 -8.01 -23.76
CA GLU A 221 -0.23 -8.95 -24.80
C GLU A 221 -1.30 -10.04 -24.92
N ALA A 222 -1.80 -10.27 -26.14
CA ALA A 222 -2.88 -11.21 -26.43
C ALA A 222 -4.13 -11.01 -25.53
N GLY A 223 -4.44 -9.76 -25.16
CA GLY A 223 -5.59 -9.42 -24.31
C GLY A 223 -5.38 -9.65 -22.81
N MET A 224 -4.17 -9.98 -22.38
CA MET A 224 -3.80 -10.18 -20.98
C MET A 224 -2.79 -9.14 -20.53
N ALA A 225 -3.01 -8.53 -19.36
CA ALA A 225 -2.04 -7.62 -18.76
C ALA A 225 -0.96 -8.42 -18.02
N TRP A 226 0.31 -8.14 -18.31
CA TRP A 226 1.47 -8.77 -17.67
C TRP A 226 2.22 -7.79 -16.78
N LEU A 227 2.57 -8.21 -15.57
CA LEU A 227 3.62 -7.55 -14.80
C LEU A 227 4.96 -7.83 -15.49
N VAL A 228 5.70 -6.78 -15.79
CA VAL A 228 6.98 -6.86 -16.51
C VAL A 228 8.08 -6.05 -15.83
N ARG A 229 9.33 -6.40 -16.15
CA ARG A 229 10.52 -5.62 -15.84
C ARG A 229 11.30 -5.34 -17.12
N ALA A 230 11.74 -4.10 -17.33
CA ALA A 230 12.67 -3.76 -18.39
C ALA A 230 14.10 -4.16 -17.98
N MET A 231 14.79 -4.85 -18.86
CA MET A 231 16.20 -5.23 -18.74
C MET A 231 16.97 -4.63 -19.90
N GLU A 232 18.24 -4.31 -19.70
CA GLU A 232 19.12 -3.96 -20.82
C GLU A 232 19.45 -5.24 -21.62
N LEU A 233 19.39 -5.15 -22.95
CA LEU A 233 19.67 -6.29 -23.85
C LEU A 233 21.10 -6.83 -23.67
N ASP A 234 22.08 -5.93 -23.54
CA ASP A 234 23.48 -6.29 -23.31
C ASP A 234 24.15 -5.29 -22.33
N PRO A 235 24.29 -5.66 -21.04
CA PRO A 235 24.90 -4.79 -20.04
C PRO A 235 26.42 -4.65 -20.17
N THR A 236 27.07 -5.38 -21.10
CA THR A 236 28.54 -5.34 -21.29
C THR A 236 28.99 -4.23 -22.24
N ILE A 237 28.07 -3.65 -23.00
CA ILE A 237 28.36 -2.58 -23.96
C ILE A 237 28.54 -1.26 -23.21
N LYS A 238 29.77 -0.75 -23.17
CA LYS A 238 30.07 0.59 -22.62
C LYS A 238 29.48 1.68 -23.53
N ARG A 239 28.36 2.26 -23.11
CA ARG A 239 27.66 3.35 -23.80
C ARG A 239 28.16 4.74 -23.40
N LYS A 240 28.01 5.72 -24.29
CA LYS A 240 28.21 7.13 -23.97
C LYS A 240 26.93 7.69 -23.33
N PRO A 241 27.03 8.74 -22.48
CA PRO A 241 25.84 9.41 -21.95
C PRO A 241 24.96 9.92 -23.10
N GLY A 242 23.70 9.46 -23.15
CA GLY A 242 22.71 9.86 -24.16
C GLY A 242 22.46 8.86 -25.29
N ASP A 243 23.14 7.72 -25.32
CA ASP A 243 22.83 6.64 -26.27
C ASP A 243 21.48 5.98 -25.91
N GLU A 244 20.66 5.63 -26.91
CA GLU A 244 19.44 4.86 -26.71
C GLU A 244 19.78 3.45 -26.17
N VAL A 245 18.98 2.99 -25.21
CA VAL A 245 19.14 1.69 -24.57
C VAL A 245 18.11 0.71 -25.11
N ASP A 246 18.57 -0.34 -25.77
CA ASP A 246 17.71 -1.43 -26.21
C ASP A 246 17.21 -2.22 -25.01
N LEU A 247 15.89 -2.26 -24.85
CA LEU A 247 15.21 -2.91 -23.73
C LEU A 247 14.73 -4.32 -24.11
N VAL A 248 14.97 -5.26 -23.22
CA VAL A 248 14.30 -6.56 -23.19
C VAL A 248 13.23 -6.52 -22.12
N ILE A 249 11.99 -6.81 -22.50
CA ILE A 249 10.88 -6.89 -21.56
C ILE A 249 10.82 -8.30 -20.97
N GLN A 250 11.23 -8.42 -19.70
CA GLN A 250 11.09 -9.65 -18.94
C GLN A 250 9.67 -9.76 -18.40
N ARG A 251 8.92 -10.75 -18.88
CA ARG A 251 7.60 -11.10 -18.33
C ARG A 251 7.76 -11.78 -16.98
N LEU A 252 7.03 -11.30 -15.97
CA LEU A 252 7.11 -11.83 -14.61
C LEU A 252 5.92 -12.73 -14.31
N MET A 253 4.70 -12.19 -14.37
CA MET A 253 3.45 -12.95 -14.21
C MET A 253 2.25 -12.20 -14.78
N PRO A 254 1.15 -12.88 -15.13
CA PRO A 254 -0.11 -12.23 -15.46
C PRO A 254 -0.66 -11.43 -14.28
N ALA A 255 -1.23 -10.26 -14.53
CA ALA A 255 -1.91 -9.47 -13.49
C ALA A 255 -3.12 -10.23 -12.91
N ASP A 256 -3.82 -11.02 -13.74
CA ASP A 256 -4.96 -11.84 -13.31
C ASP A 256 -4.57 -13.04 -12.43
N ALA A 257 -3.27 -13.37 -12.35
CA ALA A 257 -2.78 -14.37 -11.41
C ALA A 257 -2.66 -13.82 -9.97
N LEU A 258 -2.79 -12.50 -9.77
CA LEU A 258 -2.90 -11.89 -8.46
C LEU A 258 -4.28 -12.21 -7.87
N ARG A 259 -4.31 -12.63 -6.60
CA ARG A 259 -5.59 -12.75 -5.87
C ARG A 259 -6.17 -11.38 -5.53
N ILE A 260 -5.31 -10.39 -5.34
CA ILE A 260 -5.68 -8.98 -5.14
C ILE A 260 -6.03 -8.33 -6.50
N ARG A 261 -7.32 -8.17 -6.78
CA ARG A 261 -7.80 -7.67 -8.08
C ARG A 261 -7.64 -6.15 -8.23
N GLY A 262 -7.59 -5.69 -9.48
CA GLY A 262 -7.64 -4.27 -9.83
C GLY A 262 -6.29 -3.63 -10.13
N ARG A 263 -6.31 -2.58 -10.98
CA ARG A 263 -5.09 -1.89 -11.47
C ARG A 263 -4.24 -1.29 -10.34
N HIS A 264 -4.85 -0.75 -9.29
CA HIS A 264 -4.10 -0.21 -8.14
C HIS A 264 -3.31 -1.30 -7.40
N ASN A 265 -3.85 -2.52 -7.32
CA ASN A 265 -3.16 -3.66 -6.72
C ASN A 265 -2.01 -4.16 -7.61
N ALA A 266 -2.18 -4.14 -8.93
CA ALA A 266 -1.07 -4.37 -9.85
C ALA A 266 0.05 -3.32 -9.67
N SER A 267 -0.30 -2.03 -9.53
CA SER A 267 0.66 -0.96 -9.24
C SER A 267 1.42 -1.20 -7.91
N ASN A 268 0.70 -1.55 -6.84
CA ASN A 268 1.30 -1.89 -5.54
C ASN A 268 2.23 -3.11 -5.63
N ALA A 269 1.85 -4.12 -6.42
CA ALA A 269 2.68 -5.29 -6.67
C ALA A 269 3.99 -4.92 -7.38
N LEU A 270 3.93 -4.06 -8.40
CA LEU A 270 5.12 -3.55 -9.10
C LEU A 270 6.02 -2.74 -8.16
N ALA A 271 5.44 -1.90 -7.30
CA ALA A 271 6.20 -1.15 -6.29
C ALA A 271 6.92 -2.09 -5.29
N ALA A 272 6.23 -3.13 -4.80
CA ALA A 272 6.80 -4.11 -3.89
C ALA A 272 7.96 -4.90 -4.55
N LEU A 273 7.77 -5.34 -5.81
CA LEU A 273 8.81 -6.00 -6.58
C LEU A 273 10.02 -5.09 -6.81
N ALA A 274 9.80 -3.81 -7.12
CA ALA A 274 10.87 -2.83 -7.32
C ALA A 274 11.66 -2.56 -6.02
N LEU A 275 10.98 -2.37 -4.89
CA LEU A 275 11.61 -2.18 -3.57
C LEU A 275 12.49 -3.37 -3.19
N ALA A 276 11.93 -4.57 -3.22
CA ALA A 276 12.63 -5.77 -2.77
C ALA A 276 13.75 -6.18 -3.74
N SER A 277 13.56 -5.99 -5.06
CA SER A 277 14.65 -6.17 -6.04
C SER A 277 15.79 -5.17 -5.83
N SER A 278 15.50 -3.95 -5.38
CA SER A 278 16.51 -2.90 -5.14
C SER A 278 17.44 -3.21 -3.98
N VAL A 279 17.02 -4.07 -3.05
CA VAL A 279 17.82 -4.56 -1.91
C VAL A 279 18.33 -6.00 -2.10
N GLY A 280 18.20 -6.56 -3.30
CA GLY A 280 18.81 -7.84 -3.68
C GLY A 280 17.98 -9.09 -3.39
N ILE A 281 16.68 -8.96 -3.09
CA ILE A 281 15.81 -10.12 -2.92
C ILE A 281 15.54 -10.79 -4.28
N PRO A 282 15.68 -12.11 -4.43
CA PRO A 282 15.45 -12.81 -5.70
C PRO A 282 13.99 -12.77 -6.17
N LEU A 283 13.76 -12.60 -7.48
CA LEU A 283 12.41 -12.48 -8.05
C LEU A 283 11.53 -13.73 -7.84
N ALA A 284 12.08 -14.93 -8.01
CA ALA A 284 11.30 -16.18 -7.95
C ALA A 284 10.48 -16.36 -6.64
N PRO A 285 11.08 -16.26 -5.43
CA PRO A 285 10.30 -16.34 -4.18
C PRO A 285 9.32 -15.17 -4.02
N MET A 286 9.65 -13.97 -4.52
CA MET A 286 8.73 -12.82 -4.48
C MET A 286 7.48 -13.05 -5.32
N LEU A 287 7.63 -13.56 -6.54
CA LEU A 287 6.49 -13.86 -7.42
C LEU A 287 5.60 -14.97 -6.84
N HIS A 288 6.20 -15.95 -6.15
CA HIS A 288 5.44 -16.96 -5.43
C HIS A 288 4.62 -16.35 -4.29
N GLY A 289 5.26 -15.55 -3.42
CA GLY A 289 4.57 -14.87 -2.32
C GLY A 289 3.46 -13.93 -2.80
N LEU A 290 3.73 -13.18 -3.87
CA LEU A 290 2.78 -12.26 -4.48
C LEU A 290 1.54 -12.97 -5.05
N ARG A 291 1.70 -14.16 -5.62
CA ARG A 291 0.58 -14.98 -6.13
C ARG A 291 -0.33 -15.51 -5.02
N GLU A 292 0.23 -15.80 -3.84
CA GLU A 292 -0.53 -16.34 -2.70
C GLU A 292 -1.12 -15.25 -1.79
N TYR A 293 -0.62 -14.01 -1.89
CA TYR A 293 -1.06 -12.88 -1.08
C TYR A 293 -2.54 -12.54 -1.32
N ARG A 294 -3.34 -12.55 -0.24
CA ARG A 294 -4.80 -12.35 -0.29
C ARG A 294 -5.25 -10.92 0.00
N GLY A 295 -4.32 -10.02 0.28
CA GLY A 295 -4.63 -8.66 0.72
C GLY A 295 -4.77 -8.55 2.24
N GLU A 296 -4.97 -7.32 2.69
CA GLU A 296 -5.21 -6.99 4.09
C GLU A 296 -6.71 -6.98 4.39
N PRO A 297 -7.15 -7.36 5.60
CA PRO A 297 -8.53 -7.17 6.05
C PRO A 297 -8.97 -5.71 5.93
N HIS A 298 -10.29 -5.51 5.76
CA HIS A 298 -11.00 -4.24 5.64
C HIS A 298 -10.70 -3.40 4.38
N ARG A 299 -10.27 -4.05 3.28
CA ARG A 299 -10.11 -3.44 1.95
C ARG A 299 -11.12 -4.02 0.97
N VAL A 300 -12.35 -3.49 0.97
CA VAL A 300 -13.49 -4.02 0.20
C VAL A 300 -13.71 -5.51 0.50
N GLU A 301 -13.74 -5.84 1.79
CA GLU A 301 -13.91 -7.18 2.30
C GLU A 301 -15.40 -7.59 2.24
N PRO A 302 -15.77 -8.68 1.54
CA PRO A 302 -17.14 -9.16 1.58
C PRO A 302 -17.46 -9.71 2.96
N ILE A 303 -18.52 -9.20 3.58
CA ILE A 303 -19.02 -9.69 4.89
C ILE A 303 -19.99 -10.85 4.67
N GLY A 304 -20.83 -10.74 3.64
CA GLY A 304 -21.85 -11.73 3.34
C GLY A 304 -23.05 -11.12 2.62
N MET A 305 -24.10 -11.92 2.46
CA MET A 305 -25.31 -11.55 1.73
C MET A 305 -26.55 -11.79 2.60
N ILE A 306 -27.41 -10.79 2.68
CA ILE A 306 -28.71 -10.88 3.36
C ILE A 306 -29.78 -10.71 2.28
N GLY A 307 -30.61 -11.73 2.09
CA GLY A 307 -31.52 -11.83 0.96
C GLY A 307 -30.78 -11.84 -0.39
N GLN A 308 -30.82 -10.71 -1.10
CA GLN A 308 -30.11 -10.51 -2.38
C GLN A 308 -29.16 -9.30 -2.34
N VAL A 309 -28.85 -8.80 -1.14
CA VAL A 309 -28.00 -7.62 -0.93
C VAL A 309 -26.71 -8.07 -0.27
N GLU A 310 -25.59 -7.73 -0.90
CA GLU A 310 -24.27 -8.09 -0.41
C GLU A 310 -23.60 -6.91 0.31
N PHE A 311 -22.83 -7.20 1.35
CA PHE A 311 -22.21 -6.19 2.22
C PHE A 311 -20.69 -6.20 2.08
N PHE A 312 -20.11 -5.01 1.93
CA PHE A 312 -18.67 -4.79 1.78
C PHE A 312 -18.13 -3.82 2.82
N ASP A 313 -17.07 -4.24 3.51
CA ASP A 313 -16.29 -3.40 4.41
C ASP A 313 -15.05 -2.80 3.70
N ASP A 314 -15.04 -1.49 3.54
CA ASP A 314 -13.90 -0.69 3.12
C ASP A 314 -13.62 0.43 4.16
N SER A 315 -13.74 0.11 5.45
CA SER A 315 -13.50 1.06 6.55
C SER A 315 -12.06 1.63 6.55
N LYS A 316 -11.08 0.98 5.88
CA LYS A 316 -9.75 1.56 5.64
C LYS A 316 -9.74 2.70 4.62
N GLY A 317 -10.81 2.90 3.85
CA GLY A 317 -10.98 4.01 2.89
C GLY A 317 -11.14 5.37 3.59
N THR A 318 -10.10 5.83 4.29
CA THR A 318 -10.12 7.04 5.13
C THR A 318 -9.81 8.35 4.37
N ASN A 319 -9.79 8.31 3.04
CA ASN A 319 -9.56 9.45 2.18
C ASN A 319 -10.37 9.32 0.88
N VAL A 320 -10.54 10.45 0.19
CA VAL A 320 -11.35 10.56 -1.02
C VAL A 320 -10.85 9.64 -2.14
N GLY A 321 -9.53 9.56 -2.33
CA GLY A 321 -8.92 8.72 -3.37
C GLY A 321 -9.24 7.24 -3.22
N ALA A 322 -9.18 6.72 -1.98
CA ALA A 322 -9.51 5.33 -1.68
C ALA A 322 -10.98 5.01 -2.01
N THR A 323 -11.91 5.87 -1.57
CA THR A 323 -13.34 5.67 -1.86
C THR A 323 -13.67 5.79 -3.34
N VAL A 324 -13.03 6.72 -4.07
CA VAL A 324 -13.14 6.78 -5.54
C VAL A 324 -12.70 5.47 -6.20
N ALA A 325 -11.60 4.87 -5.74
CA ALA A 325 -11.11 3.60 -6.26
C ALA A 325 -12.09 2.44 -5.95
N ALA A 326 -12.62 2.37 -4.73
CA ALA A 326 -13.61 1.38 -4.32
C ALA A 326 -14.91 1.47 -5.14
N LEU A 327 -15.45 2.69 -5.31
CA LEU A 327 -16.67 2.92 -6.10
C LEU A 327 -16.51 2.53 -7.56
N ASN A 328 -15.38 2.88 -8.18
CA ASN A 328 -15.14 2.53 -9.58
C ASN A 328 -14.87 1.04 -9.76
N GLY A 329 -14.10 0.40 -8.88
CA GLY A 329 -13.81 -1.03 -8.97
C GLY A 329 -15.07 -1.87 -8.75
N LEU A 330 -15.65 -1.77 -7.55
CA LEU A 330 -16.82 -2.58 -7.18
C LEU A 330 -18.04 -2.24 -8.04
N GLY A 331 -18.22 -0.95 -8.38
CA GLY A 331 -19.32 -0.50 -9.20
C GLY A 331 -19.24 -0.94 -10.66
N GLN A 332 -18.05 -1.19 -11.20
CA GLN A 332 -17.88 -1.79 -12.54
C GLN A 332 -18.15 -3.28 -12.51
N ASP A 333 -17.61 -4.00 -11.53
CA ASP A 333 -17.76 -5.45 -11.37
C ASP A 333 -19.22 -5.87 -11.18
N ARG A 334 -20.04 -4.99 -10.58
CA ARG A 334 -21.46 -5.26 -10.28
C ARG A 334 -22.44 -4.77 -11.33
N ALA A 335 -22.00 -4.07 -12.37
CA ALA A 335 -22.93 -3.50 -13.34
C ALA A 335 -23.84 -4.59 -13.96
N PRO A 336 -25.18 -4.41 -14.01
CA PRO A 336 -25.92 -3.17 -13.82
C PRO A 336 -26.42 -2.88 -12.39
N ALA A 337 -26.10 -3.72 -11.40
CA ALA A 337 -26.47 -3.46 -10.01
C ALA A 337 -25.74 -2.24 -9.45
N ARG A 338 -26.30 -1.64 -8.39
CA ARG A 338 -25.81 -0.38 -7.81
C ARG A 338 -25.34 -0.55 -6.37
N LEU A 339 -24.66 0.48 -5.88
CA LEU A 339 -24.14 0.55 -4.52
C LEU A 339 -25.02 1.46 -3.65
N VAL A 340 -25.33 1.05 -2.43
CA VAL A 340 -25.78 1.95 -1.37
C VAL A 340 -24.58 2.22 -0.46
N VAL A 341 -24.11 3.46 -0.46
CA VAL A 341 -22.78 3.79 0.10
C VAL A 341 -22.92 4.49 1.44
N ILE A 342 -22.12 4.12 2.43
CA ILE A 342 -22.03 4.82 3.71
C ILE A 342 -20.76 5.67 3.70
N LEU A 343 -20.94 6.99 3.83
CA LEU A 343 -19.91 8.01 3.76
C LEU A 343 -19.84 8.78 5.10
N GLY A 344 -18.67 9.30 5.45
CA GLY A 344 -18.54 10.28 6.54
C GLY A 344 -17.61 9.88 7.69
N GLY A 345 -17.42 10.85 8.59
CA GLY A 345 -16.38 10.89 9.61
C GLY A 345 -15.65 12.24 9.61
N ASP A 346 -14.38 12.26 10.02
CA ASP A 346 -13.48 13.42 9.91
C ASP A 346 -12.73 13.45 8.57
N GLY A 347 -13.08 14.42 7.73
CA GLY A 347 -12.58 14.61 6.37
C GLY A 347 -11.18 15.22 6.30
N LYS A 348 -10.60 15.69 7.40
CA LYS A 348 -9.21 16.21 7.46
C LYS A 348 -8.92 17.32 6.44
N GLY A 349 -9.93 18.13 6.13
CA GLY A 349 -9.83 19.25 5.19
C GLY A 349 -9.72 18.85 3.71
N GLN A 350 -10.06 17.62 3.34
CA GLN A 350 -10.07 17.16 1.95
C GLN A 350 -11.21 17.79 1.13
N ASP A 351 -10.99 17.93 -0.18
CA ASP A 351 -12.04 18.22 -1.15
C ASP A 351 -12.78 16.93 -1.57
N PHE A 352 -14.08 16.88 -1.29
CA PHE A 352 -14.94 15.74 -1.62
C PHE A 352 -15.47 15.76 -3.06
N ALA A 353 -15.28 16.84 -3.84
CA ALA A 353 -15.78 16.97 -5.20
C ALA A 353 -15.45 15.78 -6.13
N PRO A 354 -14.27 15.13 -6.06
CA PRO A 354 -13.95 13.96 -6.89
C PRO A 354 -14.89 12.76 -6.70
N LEU A 355 -15.65 12.69 -5.61
CA LEU A 355 -16.63 11.62 -5.38
C LEU A 355 -17.87 11.75 -6.28
N ALA A 356 -18.16 12.94 -6.81
CA ALA A 356 -19.39 13.21 -7.54
C ALA A 356 -19.61 12.28 -8.73
N GLU A 357 -18.57 12.07 -9.55
CA GLU A 357 -18.67 11.25 -10.76
C GLU A 357 -18.85 9.76 -10.48
N PRO A 358 -18.01 9.12 -9.64
CA PRO A 358 -18.21 7.73 -9.27
C PRO A 358 -19.56 7.48 -8.59
N LEU A 359 -19.99 8.38 -7.69
CA LEU A 359 -21.29 8.27 -7.02
C LEU A 359 -22.44 8.35 -8.02
N ARG A 360 -22.43 9.32 -8.95
CA ARG A 360 -23.45 9.46 -9.99
C ARG A 360 -23.58 8.21 -10.86
N ARG A 361 -22.45 7.56 -11.15
CA ARG A 361 -22.39 6.40 -12.03
C ARG A 361 -22.82 5.09 -11.34
N HIS A 362 -22.39 4.88 -10.10
CA HIS A 362 -22.48 3.57 -9.44
C HIS A 362 -23.40 3.54 -8.22
N ALA A 363 -23.69 4.69 -7.58
CA ALA A 363 -24.51 4.71 -6.39
C ALA A 363 -26.02 4.77 -6.71
N ARG A 364 -26.80 4.08 -5.89
CA ARG A 364 -28.26 4.21 -5.81
C ARG A 364 -28.66 5.27 -4.79
N ALA A 365 -28.03 5.23 -3.62
CA ALA A 365 -28.28 6.11 -2.50
C ALA A 365 -27.03 6.18 -1.62
N ALA A 366 -26.96 7.18 -0.74
CA ALA A 366 -25.86 7.30 0.22
C ALA A 366 -26.33 7.69 1.62
N ALA A 367 -25.81 7.01 2.64
CA ALA A 367 -25.96 7.42 4.03
C ALA A 367 -24.74 8.27 4.44
N THR A 368 -24.97 9.37 5.14
CA THR A 368 -23.89 10.23 5.67
C THR A 368 -23.85 10.20 7.19
N ILE A 369 -22.66 10.13 7.77
CA ILE A 369 -22.43 10.15 9.22
C ILE A 369 -21.29 11.09 9.60
N GLY A 370 -21.20 11.43 10.89
CA GLY A 370 -20.04 12.11 11.46
C GLY A 370 -19.92 13.61 11.15
N LYS A 371 -18.75 14.14 11.46
CA LYS A 371 -18.39 15.57 11.46
C LYS A 371 -18.60 16.22 10.09
N ASP A 372 -18.06 15.62 9.03
CA ASP A 372 -18.04 16.22 7.68
C ASP A 372 -19.15 15.69 6.74
N ALA A 373 -20.28 15.23 7.32
CA ALA A 373 -21.44 14.81 6.54
C ALA A 373 -22.06 15.93 5.68
N GLU A 374 -22.08 17.18 6.16
CA GLU A 374 -22.69 18.30 5.42
C GLU A 374 -21.94 18.62 4.10
N PRO A 375 -20.60 18.76 4.09
CA PRO A 375 -19.83 18.83 2.84
C PRO A 375 -20.09 17.66 1.88
N LEU A 376 -20.16 16.42 2.38
CA LEU A 376 -20.45 15.23 1.58
C LEU A 376 -21.87 15.29 0.96
N GLU A 377 -22.87 15.76 1.70
CA GLU A 377 -24.24 15.95 1.20
C GLU A 377 -24.31 16.97 0.06
N ALA A 378 -23.47 18.01 0.09
CA ALA A 378 -23.37 18.96 -1.02
C ALA A 378 -22.88 18.30 -2.31
N VAL A 379 -21.90 17.38 -2.20
CA VAL A 379 -21.41 16.59 -3.33
C VAL A 379 -22.47 15.62 -3.82
N LEU A 380 -23.16 14.92 -2.92
CA LEU A 380 -24.25 14.00 -3.26
C LEU A 380 -25.40 14.69 -3.99
N ARG A 381 -25.77 15.91 -3.57
CA ARG A 381 -26.76 16.75 -4.24
C ARG A 381 -26.32 17.10 -5.67
N THR A 382 -25.04 17.41 -5.85
CA THR A 382 -24.46 17.70 -7.17
C THR A 382 -24.43 16.46 -8.08
N ALA A 383 -24.17 15.28 -7.49
CA ALA A 383 -24.20 14.00 -8.19
C ALA A 383 -25.61 13.50 -8.53
N GLY A 384 -26.66 14.06 -7.90
CA GLY A 384 -28.05 13.63 -8.06
C GLY A 384 -28.35 12.31 -7.35
N VAL A 385 -27.59 11.97 -6.29
CA VAL A 385 -27.75 10.73 -5.52
C VAL A 385 -28.61 11.01 -4.28
N PRO A 386 -29.73 10.28 -4.07
CA PRO A 386 -30.51 10.38 -2.84
C PRO A 386 -29.65 10.11 -1.61
N SER A 387 -29.74 10.98 -0.61
CA SER A 387 -28.93 10.84 0.61
C SER A 387 -29.69 11.19 1.88
N GLN A 388 -29.27 10.58 3.00
CA GLN A 388 -29.81 10.86 4.32
C GLN A 388 -28.71 10.81 5.39
N ARG A 389 -28.75 11.75 6.33
CA ARG A 389 -27.83 11.82 7.47
C ARG A 389 -28.31 10.98 8.64
N PHE A 390 -27.39 10.31 9.32
CA PHE A 390 -27.64 9.53 10.53
C PHE A 390 -26.70 9.91 11.66
N ALA A 391 -27.15 9.68 12.90
CA ALA A 391 -26.34 9.94 14.08
C ALA A 391 -25.35 8.80 14.37
N THR A 392 -25.69 7.58 13.95
CA THR A 392 -24.91 6.37 14.22
C THR A 392 -24.69 5.55 12.95
N LEU A 393 -23.64 4.72 12.95
CA LEU A 393 -23.35 3.83 11.82
C LEU A 393 -24.38 2.70 11.73
N GLU A 394 -24.93 2.29 12.86
CA GLU A 394 -25.96 1.27 12.98
C GLU A 394 -27.24 1.70 12.25
N GLU A 395 -27.70 2.93 12.49
CA GLU A 395 -28.85 3.51 11.80
C GLU A 395 -28.59 3.67 10.30
N ALA A 396 -27.40 4.18 9.93
CA ALA A 396 -26.99 4.32 8.54
C ALA A 396 -26.98 2.98 7.80
N THR A 397 -26.48 1.92 8.44
CA THR A 397 -26.38 0.57 7.86
C THR A 397 -27.76 -0.05 7.65
N ARG A 398 -28.65 0.06 8.65
CA ARG A 398 -30.03 -0.42 8.52
C ARG A 398 -30.79 0.32 7.43
N TRP A 399 -30.62 1.64 7.35
CA TRP A 399 -31.20 2.42 6.26
C TRP A 399 -30.62 2.05 4.90
N ALA A 400 -29.29 1.85 4.81
CA ALA A 400 -28.64 1.46 3.57
C ALA A 400 -29.17 0.13 3.03
N HIS A 401 -29.35 -0.87 3.91
CA HIS A 401 -30.00 -2.12 3.56
C HIS A 401 -31.43 -1.92 3.05
N ALA A 402 -32.22 -1.06 3.70
CA ALA A 402 -33.60 -0.77 3.28
C ALA A 402 -33.70 -0.02 1.93
N GLN A 403 -32.66 0.72 1.52
CA GLN A 403 -32.61 1.38 0.20
C GLN A 403 -32.11 0.46 -0.92
N ALA A 404 -31.43 -0.63 -0.57
CA ALA A 404 -30.89 -1.58 -1.54
C ALA A 404 -32.03 -2.36 -2.22
N GLN A 405 -31.88 -2.61 -3.52
CA GLN A 405 -32.76 -3.49 -4.29
C GLN A 405 -32.07 -4.84 -4.53
N GLY A 406 -32.81 -5.83 -5.02
CA GLY A 406 -32.24 -7.14 -5.31
C GLY A 406 -31.02 -7.04 -6.23
N SER A 407 -29.93 -7.70 -5.84
CA SER A 407 -28.59 -7.68 -6.47
C SER A 407 -27.72 -6.45 -6.21
N ASP A 408 -28.23 -5.41 -5.55
CA ASP A 408 -27.39 -4.29 -5.10
C ASP A 408 -26.44 -4.70 -3.98
N ALA A 409 -25.51 -3.81 -3.65
CA ALA A 409 -24.61 -3.99 -2.51
C ALA A 409 -24.60 -2.77 -1.58
N VAL A 410 -24.39 -3.02 -0.29
CA VAL A 410 -24.08 -1.99 0.70
C VAL A 410 -22.56 -1.91 0.85
N LEU A 411 -22.00 -0.71 0.70
CA LEU A 411 -20.57 -0.45 0.81
C LEU A 411 -20.30 0.57 1.92
N LEU A 412 -19.55 0.17 2.95
CA LEU A 412 -18.93 1.11 3.89
C LEU A 412 -17.59 1.56 3.31
N SER A 413 -17.54 2.73 2.66
CA SER A 413 -16.28 3.33 2.18
C SER A 413 -16.31 4.82 2.53
N PRO A 414 -15.85 5.21 3.72
CA PRO A 414 -16.27 6.46 4.38
C PRO A 414 -15.68 7.74 3.79
N ALA A 415 -14.59 7.68 3.01
CA ALA A 415 -13.77 8.81 2.54
C ALA A 415 -13.16 9.68 3.66
N CYS A 416 -13.41 9.34 4.92
CA CYS A 416 -13.06 10.10 6.12
C CYS A 416 -12.40 9.21 7.18
N ALA A 417 -11.57 9.82 8.02
CA ALA A 417 -11.07 9.20 9.24
C ALA A 417 -12.23 8.91 10.22
N SER A 418 -12.02 7.95 11.11
CA SER A 418 -13.07 7.45 12.03
C SER A 418 -13.08 8.15 13.39
N LEU A 419 -12.09 9.00 13.68
CA LEU A 419 -11.74 9.43 15.04
C LEU A 419 -12.77 10.36 15.69
N ASP A 420 -13.70 10.92 14.92
CA ASP A 420 -14.79 11.74 15.43
C ASP A 420 -15.90 10.91 16.11
N MET A 421 -16.06 9.64 15.72
CA MET A 421 -17.12 8.75 16.21
C MET A 421 -16.60 7.44 16.81
N PHE A 422 -15.38 7.01 16.47
CA PHE A 422 -14.84 5.69 16.79
C PHE A 422 -13.39 5.79 17.29
N ARG A 423 -12.93 4.77 18.04
CA ARG A 423 -11.53 4.68 18.51
C ARG A 423 -10.52 4.63 17.36
N ASP A 424 -10.83 3.83 16.34
CA ASP A 424 -10.03 3.65 15.12
C ASP A 424 -10.92 3.06 14.01
N TYR A 425 -10.34 2.82 12.83
CA TYR A 425 -11.09 2.25 11.70
C TYR A 425 -11.52 0.80 11.93
N LYS A 426 -10.82 0.04 12.80
CA LYS A 426 -11.19 -1.34 13.14
C LYS A 426 -12.45 -1.34 13.99
N HIS A 427 -12.55 -0.47 14.99
CA HIS A 427 -13.76 -0.28 15.77
C HIS A 427 -14.96 0.12 14.88
N ARG A 428 -14.74 0.95 13.86
CA ARG A 428 -15.78 1.29 12.88
C ARG A 428 -16.21 0.07 12.05
N ALA A 429 -15.25 -0.76 11.60
CA ALA A 429 -15.52 -2.01 10.90
C ALA A 429 -16.28 -3.00 11.78
N ASP A 430 -15.87 -3.17 13.04
CA ASP A 430 -16.52 -4.06 14.01
C ASP A 430 -18.00 -3.67 14.20
N VAL A 431 -18.29 -2.37 14.35
CA VAL A 431 -19.67 -1.86 14.48
C VAL A 431 -20.48 -2.13 13.22
N PHE A 432 -19.88 -1.95 12.04
CA PHE A 432 -20.54 -2.24 10.76
C PHE A 432 -20.86 -3.73 10.63
N VAL A 433 -19.87 -4.60 10.82
CA VAL A 433 -20.02 -6.06 10.75
C VAL A 433 -21.04 -6.56 11.77
N ALA A 434 -20.97 -6.10 13.03
CA ALA A 434 -21.95 -6.44 14.05
C ALA A 434 -23.37 -6.01 13.68
N THR A 435 -23.53 -4.84 13.05
CA THR A 435 -24.85 -4.39 12.57
C THR A 435 -25.35 -5.25 11.43
N VAL A 436 -24.49 -5.64 10.50
CA VAL A 436 -24.85 -6.54 9.39
C VAL A 436 -25.31 -7.90 9.94
N HIS A 437 -24.60 -8.46 10.91
CA HIS A 437 -25.05 -9.67 11.61
C HIS A 437 -26.41 -9.49 12.29
N ALA A 438 -26.63 -8.37 13.00
CA ALA A 438 -27.92 -8.09 13.63
C ALA A 438 -29.06 -7.97 12.61
N ILE A 439 -28.81 -7.40 11.42
CA ILE A 439 -29.80 -7.35 10.33
C ILE A 439 -30.11 -8.77 9.81
N ALA A 440 -29.09 -9.64 9.70
CA ALA A 440 -29.28 -11.02 9.27
C ALA A 440 -30.11 -11.81 10.28
N ASP A 441 -29.79 -11.67 11.57
CA ASP A 441 -30.54 -12.28 12.67
C ASP A 441 -32.00 -11.82 12.69
N ASP A 442 -32.25 -10.51 12.50
CA ASP A 442 -33.60 -9.93 12.40
C ASP A 442 -34.38 -10.49 11.20
N ALA A 443 -33.69 -10.88 10.11
CA ALA A 443 -34.26 -11.51 8.92
C ALA A 443 -34.38 -13.05 9.04
N GLY A 444 -33.84 -13.65 10.11
CA GLY A 444 -33.76 -15.10 10.28
C GLY A 444 -32.75 -15.79 9.35
N GLU A 445 -31.76 -15.06 8.86
CA GLU A 445 -30.68 -15.57 8.01
C GLU A 445 -29.37 -15.69 8.81
N VAL A 446 -28.56 -16.71 8.51
CA VAL A 446 -27.24 -16.88 9.13
C VAL A 446 -26.18 -16.57 8.08
N LEU A 447 -25.38 -15.54 8.32
CA LEU A 447 -24.21 -15.23 7.49
C LEU A 447 -23.14 -16.29 7.74
N ALA A 448 -22.75 -17.00 6.69
CA ALA A 448 -21.62 -17.92 6.77
C ALA A 448 -20.33 -17.12 7.02
N PRO A 449 -19.44 -17.60 7.90
CA PRO A 449 -18.19 -16.92 8.25
C PRO A 449 -17.18 -16.86 7.10
#